data_AF-A0A1G5A5M2-F1
#
_entry.id   AF-A0A1G5A5M2-F1
#
_cell.length_a   1.000
_cell.length_b   1.000
_cell.length_c   1.000
_cell.angle_alpha   90.00
_cell.angle_beta   90.00
_cell.angle_gamma   90.00
#
_symmetry.space_group_name_H-M   'P 1'
#
loop_
_entity.id
_entity.type
_entity.pdbx_description
1 polymer ?
#
loop_
_entity_poly.entity_id
_entity_poly.type
_entity_poly.pdbx_seq_one_letter_code
_entity_poly.pdbx_strand_id
1 'polypeptide(L)'
;MTKAARAPAHVPSLPESSEATSAESLALQACDDIDGLHVVRRAYACLEKLIAPQHVNDTEEVFPTRTELGALVRLVNEELQRRIEIADATIQALRVGLGKG
;
A
#
# COMPACT_ATOMS: atom_id res chain seq x y z
N MET A 1 41.44 48.66 30.03
CA MET A 1 41.19 47.66 28.96
C MET A 1 40.44 46.48 29.57
N THR A 2 39.18 46.26 29.22
CA THR A 2 38.49 44.96 29.37
C THR A 2 37.48 44.83 28.24
N LYS A 3 37.78 43.97 27.27
CA LYS A 3 36.97 43.72 26.08
C LYS A 3 36.05 42.53 26.37
N ALA A 4 34.74 42.79 26.47
CA ALA A 4 33.73 41.75 26.54
C ALA A 4 33.64 41.03 25.19
N ALA A 5 33.96 39.74 25.17
CA ALA A 5 33.76 38.87 24.02
C ALA A 5 32.37 38.23 24.12
N ARG A 6 31.45 38.70 23.28
CA ARG A 6 30.09 38.16 23.13
C ARG A 6 30.16 36.84 22.34
N ALA A 7 29.80 35.74 22.99
CA ALA A 7 29.62 34.44 22.35
C ALA A 7 28.40 34.45 21.41
N PRO A 8 28.42 33.74 20.26
CA PRO A 8 27.29 33.71 19.35
C PRO A 8 26.18 32.85 19.96
N ALA A 9 24.97 33.40 20.02
CA ALA A 9 23.77 32.65 20.32
C ALA A 9 23.52 31.67 19.17
N HIS A 10 23.53 30.37 19.50
CA HIS A 10 23.15 29.31 18.59
C HIS A 10 21.67 29.50 18.24
N VAL A 11 21.39 29.83 16.98
CA VAL A 11 20.02 29.78 16.44
C VAL A 11 19.64 28.31 16.35
N PRO A 12 18.56 27.84 16.98
CA PRO A 12 18.06 26.50 16.74
C PRO A 12 17.45 26.48 15.35
N SER A 13 18.03 25.69 14.44
CA SER A 13 17.42 25.35 13.15
C SER A 13 16.09 24.63 13.41
N LEU A 14 15.04 25.07 12.72
CA LEU A 14 13.71 24.44 12.75
C LEU A 14 13.81 22.93 12.41
N PRO A 15 12.93 22.08 12.97
CA PRO A 15 12.90 20.67 12.65
C PRO A 15 12.14 20.42 11.34
N GLU A 16 12.64 20.93 10.21
CA GLU A 16 12.06 20.66 8.87
C GLU A 16 12.32 19.20 8.41
N SER A 17 13.13 18.45 9.16
CA SER A 17 13.66 17.16 8.71
C SER A 17 12.75 15.96 8.97
N SER A 18 11.81 16.02 9.92
CA SER A 18 11.01 14.83 10.33
C SER A 18 9.67 14.70 9.63
N GLU A 19 8.99 15.81 9.31
CA GLU A 19 7.69 15.75 8.61
C GLU A 19 7.86 15.48 7.11
N ALA A 20 8.91 16.05 6.48
CA ALA A 20 9.22 15.80 5.07
C ALA A 20 9.62 14.34 4.80
N THR A 21 10.46 13.74 5.67
CA THR A 21 10.80 12.31 5.59
C THR A 21 9.60 11.41 5.87
N SER A 22 8.67 11.84 6.73
CA SER A 22 7.39 11.14 6.94
C SER A 22 6.51 11.17 5.70
N ALA A 23 6.40 12.32 5.02
CA ALA A 23 5.61 12.46 3.80
C ALA A 23 6.21 11.68 2.61
N GLU A 24 7.54 11.69 2.47
CA GLU A 24 8.25 10.90 1.46
C GLU A 24 8.08 9.39 1.69
N SER A 25 8.16 8.93 2.94
CA SER A 25 7.92 7.53 3.31
C SER A 25 6.49 7.11 3.00
N LEU A 26 5.49 7.93 3.34
CA LEU A 26 4.09 7.68 3.00
C LEU A 26 3.85 7.68 1.48
N ALA A 27 4.54 8.53 0.73
CA ALA A 27 4.43 8.56 -0.72
C ALA A 27 5.01 7.27 -1.35
N LEU A 28 6.16 6.79 -0.85
CA LEU A 28 6.75 5.52 -1.28
C LEU A 28 5.82 4.34 -0.97
N GLN A 29 5.26 4.29 0.25
CA GLN A 29 4.29 3.26 0.61
C GLN A 29 3.06 3.29 -0.30
N ALA A 30 2.54 4.48 -0.64
CA ALA A 30 1.41 4.60 -1.55
C ALA A 30 1.76 4.13 -2.97
N CYS A 31 3.00 4.35 -3.43
CA CYS A 31 3.48 3.80 -4.71
C CYS A 31 3.51 2.26 -4.67
N ASP A 32 4.04 1.67 -3.60
CA ASP A 32 4.08 0.22 -3.44
C ASP A 32 2.66 -0.39 -3.36
N ASP A 33 1.75 0.28 -2.67
CA ASP A 33 0.34 -0.12 -2.58
C ASP A 33 -0.35 -0.06 -3.96
N ILE A 34 -0.08 0.98 -4.76
CA ILE A 34 -0.59 1.13 -6.14
C ILE A 34 -0.03 0.03 -7.05
N ASP A 35 1.24 -0.32 -6.93
CA ASP A 35 1.83 -1.44 -7.66
C ASP A 35 1.17 -2.77 -7.28
N GLY A 36 0.88 -2.96 -5.99
CA GLY A 36 0.07 -4.09 -5.50
C GLY A 36 -1.34 -4.09 -6.11
N LEU A 37 -1.99 -2.94 -6.24
CA LEU A 37 -3.29 -2.81 -6.92
C LEU A 37 -3.19 -3.12 -8.41
N HIS A 38 -2.10 -2.79 -9.09
CA HIS A 38 -1.86 -3.16 -10.48
C HIS A 38 -1.76 -4.68 -10.67
N VAL A 39 -1.13 -5.40 -9.74
CA VAL A 39 -1.07 -6.86 -9.75
C VAL A 39 -2.47 -7.47 -9.61
N VAL A 40 -3.25 -6.98 -8.65
CA VAL A 40 -4.64 -7.43 -8.44
C VAL A 40 -5.50 -7.16 -9.68
N ARG A 41 -5.42 -5.96 -10.26
CA ARG A 41 -6.13 -5.63 -11.51
C ARG A 41 -5.75 -6.56 -12.66
N ARG A 42 -4.47 -6.94 -12.78
CA ARG A 42 -4.01 -7.91 -13.79
C ARG A 42 -4.58 -9.31 -13.54
N ALA A 43 -4.68 -9.74 -12.28
CA ALA A 43 -5.32 -11.01 -11.93
C ALA A 43 -6.81 -11.00 -12.31
N TYR A 44 -7.55 -9.93 -12.01
CA TYR A 44 -8.94 -9.77 -12.43
C TYR A 44 -9.09 -9.75 -13.96
N ALA A 45 -8.22 -9.08 -14.70
CA ALA A 45 -8.23 -9.10 -16.16
C ALA A 45 -7.89 -10.49 -16.74
N CYS A 46 -7.12 -11.32 -16.03
CA CYS A 46 -6.88 -12.71 -16.40
C CYS A 46 -8.14 -13.56 -16.22
N LEU A 47 -8.83 -13.40 -15.07
CA LEU A 47 -10.13 -14.03 -14.83
C LEU A 47 -11.15 -13.63 -15.90
N GLU A 48 -11.21 -12.34 -16.24
CA GLU A 48 -12.09 -11.85 -17.30
C GLU A 48 -11.82 -12.53 -18.64
N LYS A 49 -10.56 -12.77 -19.01
CA LYS A 49 -10.20 -13.49 -20.25
C LYS A 49 -10.52 -14.98 -20.22
N LEU A 50 -10.47 -15.61 -19.04
CA LEU A 50 -10.83 -17.02 -18.86
C LEU A 50 -12.35 -17.24 -18.88
N ILE A 51 -13.11 -16.24 -18.46
CA ILE A 51 -14.58 -16.28 -18.38
C ILE A 51 -15.21 -15.71 -19.65
N ALA A 52 -14.57 -14.74 -20.31
CA ALA A 52 -15.03 -14.19 -21.57
C ALA A 52 -15.11 -15.33 -22.60
N PRO A 53 -16.23 -15.44 -23.35
CA PRO A 53 -16.34 -16.42 -24.41
C PRO A 53 -15.16 -16.26 -25.37
N GLN A 54 -14.24 -17.23 -25.39
CA GLN A 54 -13.19 -17.25 -26.39
C GLN A 54 -13.89 -17.40 -27.73
N HIS A 55 -13.71 -16.39 -28.60
CA HIS A 55 -14.34 -16.33 -29.91
C HIS A 55 -14.13 -17.65 -30.67
N VAL A 56 -15.20 -18.45 -30.78
CA VAL A 56 -15.64 -19.43 -31.82
C VAL A 56 -14.65 -20.12 -32.78
N ASN A 57 -13.34 -20.05 -32.57
CA ASN A 57 -12.31 -20.63 -33.45
C ASN A 57 -11.17 -21.34 -32.69
N ASP A 58 -11.04 -21.16 -31.37
CA ASP A 58 -10.26 -22.08 -30.56
C ASP A 58 -11.17 -23.23 -30.13
N THR A 59 -10.90 -24.41 -30.67
CA THR A 59 -11.67 -25.63 -30.41
C THR A 59 -11.42 -26.23 -29.01
N GLU A 60 -10.54 -25.65 -28.20
CA GLU A 60 -10.37 -26.02 -26.79
C GLU A 60 -11.23 -25.11 -25.91
N GLU A 61 -12.41 -25.60 -25.53
CA GLU A 61 -13.16 -25.00 -24.43
C GLU A 61 -12.36 -25.15 -23.13
N VAL A 62 -11.78 -24.04 -22.66
CA VAL A 62 -11.05 -24.02 -21.39
C VAL A 62 -12.06 -23.87 -20.24
N PHE A 63 -12.29 -24.96 -19.51
CA PHE A 63 -13.10 -24.94 -18.29
C PHE A 63 -12.20 -25.06 -17.05
N PRO A 64 -12.23 -24.10 -16.11
CA PRO A 64 -11.50 -24.24 -14.86
C PRO A 64 -12.12 -25.34 -14.00
N THR A 65 -11.28 -26.17 -13.40
CA THR A 65 -11.69 -27.16 -12.43
C THR A 65 -12.15 -26.50 -11.13
N ARG A 66 -12.98 -27.20 -10.35
CA ARG A 66 -13.39 -26.75 -9.01
C ARG A 66 -12.20 -26.47 -8.08
N THR A 67 -11.10 -27.21 -8.26
CA THR A 67 -9.84 -27.03 -7.52
C THR A 67 -9.16 -25.71 -7.87
N GLU A 68 -9.06 -25.37 -9.16
CA GLU A 68 -8.46 -24.12 -9.63
C GLU A 68 -9.29 -22.91 -9.19
N LEU A 69 -10.62 -22.99 -9.29
CA LEU A 69 -11.52 -21.97 -8.75
C LEU A 69 -11.35 -21.82 -7.23
N GLY A 70 -11.26 -22.93 -6.51
CA GLY A 70 -11.04 -22.92 -5.06
C GLY A 70 -9.70 -22.28 -4.67
N ALA A 71 -8.64 -22.54 -5.42
CA ALA A 71 -7.32 -21.94 -5.21
C ALA A 71 -7.34 -20.43 -5.46
N LEU A 72 -8.00 -20.00 -6.54
CA LEU A 72 -8.14 -18.57 -6.88
C LEU A 72 -8.94 -17.81 -5.82
N VAL A 73 -10.09 -18.34 -5.40
CA VAL A 73 -10.91 -17.71 -4.35
C VAL A 73 -10.16 -17.65 -3.02
N ARG A 74 -9.38 -18.68 -2.67
CA ARG A 74 -8.55 -18.66 -1.46
C ARG A 74 -7.52 -17.54 -1.50
N LEU A 75 -6.79 -17.41 -2.61
CA LEU A 75 -5.79 -16.35 -2.78
C LEU A 75 -6.41 -14.95 -2.64
N VAL A 76 -7.57 -14.72 -3.27
CA VAL A 76 -8.30 -13.44 -3.15
C VAL A 76 -8.73 -13.16 -1.72
N ASN A 77 -9.26 -14.17 -1.01
CA ASN A 77 -9.69 -14.02 0.37
C ASN A 77 -8.52 -13.72 1.33
N GLU A 78 -7.38 -14.39 1.15
CA GLU A 78 -6.18 -14.16 1.95
C GLU A 78 -5.65 -12.72 1.78
N GLU A 79 -5.63 -12.21 0.54
CA GLU A 79 -5.21 -10.84 0.27
C GLU A 79 -6.21 -9.80 0.80
N LEU A 80 -7.52 -10.07 0.68
CA LEU A 80 -8.54 -9.19 1.27
C LEU A 80 -8.42 -9.12 2.79
N GLN A 81 -8.20 -10.26 3.45
CA GLN A 81 -7.99 -10.34 4.89
C GLN A 81 -6.76 -9.54 5.32
N ARG A 82 -5.62 -9.69 4.62
CA ARG A 82 -4.41 -8.90 4.89
C ARG A 82 -4.67 -7.40 4.81
N ARG A 83 -5.42 -6.94 3.80
CA ARG A 83 -5.74 -5.51 3.63
C ARG A 83 -6.61 -4.97 4.76
N ILE A 84 -7.57 -5.76 5.24
CA ILE A 84 -8.40 -5.39 6.39
C ILE A 84 -7.52 -5.20 7.63
N GLU A 85 -6.60 -6.13 7.89
CA GLU A 85 -5.69 -6.06 9.03
C GLU A 85 -4.78 -4.81 8.98
N ILE A 86 -4.26 -4.47 7.80
CA ILE A 86 -3.46 -3.25 7.61
C ILE A 86 -4.30 -1.99 7.84
N ALA A 87 -5.52 -1.96 7.31
CA ALA A 87 -6.42 -0.82 7.49
C ALA A 87 -6.80 -0.63 8.97
N ASP A 88 -7.12 -1.72 9.68
CA ASP A 88 -7.40 -1.69 11.11
C ASP A 88 -6.20 -1.20 11.91
N ALA A 89 -5.00 -1.70 11.62
CA ALA A 89 -3.76 -1.25 12.26
C ALA A 89 -3.52 0.26 12.04
N THR A 90 -3.75 0.73 10.82
CA THR A 90 -3.61 2.15 10.44
C THR A 90 -4.61 3.03 11.21
N ILE A 91 -5.88 2.61 11.28
CA ILE A 91 -6.92 3.34 12.03
C ILE A 91 -6.58 3.42 13.52
N GLN A 92 -6.07 2.33 14.10
CA GLN A 92 -5.66 2.33 15.51
C GLN A 92 -4.45 3.23 15.75
N ALA A 93 -3.45 3.21 14.86
CA ALA A 93 -2.30 4.11 14.93
C ALA A 93 -2.73 5.58 14.88
N LEU A 94 -3.64 5.94 13.97
CA LEU A 94 -4.20 7.30 13.88
C LEU A 94 -4.93 7.70 15.15
N ARG A 95 -5.78 6.83 15.72
CA ARG A 95 -6.50 7.10 16.97
C ARG A 95 -5.54 7.34 18.15
N VAL A 96 -4.49 6.55 18.26
CA VAL A 96 -3.47 6.72 19.30
C VAL A 96 -2.68 8.02 19.10
N GLY A 97 -2.36 8.37 17.86
CA GLY A 97 -1.67 9.63 17.53
C GLY A 97 -2.53 10.86 17.85
N LEU A 98 -3.81 10.83 17.50
CA LEU A 98 -4.76 11.95 17.70
C LEU A 98 -5.25 12.06 19.16
N GLY A 99 -5.32 10.96 19.90
CA GLY A 99 -5.67 10.95 21.33
C GLY A 99 -4.53 11.39 22.26
N LYS A 100 -3.35 11.67 21.71
CA LYS A 100 -2.18 12.21 22.44
C LYS A 100 -2.00 13.73 22.24
N GLY A 101 -2.99 14.43 21.68
CA GLY A 101 -3.04 15.89 21.55
C GLY A 101 -3.81 16.56 22.68
#